data_AF-A0A5C7WV85-F1
#
_entry.id   AF-A0A5C7WV85-F1
#
_cell.length_a   1.000
_cell.length_b   1.000
_cell.length_c   1.000
_cell.angle_alpha   90.00
_cell.angle_beta   90.00
_cell.angle_gamma   90.00
#
_symmetry.space_group_name_H-M   'P 1'
#
loop_
_entity.id
_entity.type
_entity.pdbx_description
1 polymer ?
#
loop_
_entity_poly.entity_id
_entity_poly.type
_entity_poly.pdbx_seq_one_letter_code
_entity_poly.pdbx_strand_id
1 'polypeptide(L)'
;MCLTKRVAWTQPRVDFCYDCLPGGPFVPPSCEKCGSTAYFSQGLCERCHPGSPERVGVCKGCLAWGVYRQHNWMCWACRWWQGHYPKGVCTYCHRDTWIGDQGACRLCLEQARMLQEPGRALDLPGANRYGQQLFFANMQFQRRKTQRLKQPTKKRVRPSWEPFTPSPWFQPALIDIDADPDLLKRRAELENSELTRYCAAIVRDQVEQYGWTTRQRNDVIRSLRLLQALRDTPNAKIRASDVMQLPRYDGNIQATLDVLDAAGLLIDDRPKPVERYFRSKTAALPAPIREQLEIWLTTMLDGSVTAPRQLARDPMTVRVHVTALAPLMNAWATTGVQSLAEITREQALAALPPSGSQRALAERGLHSLFKVLKARKLIFHNPMAGVTNTRINPNLPLPVDTGLIRQELDSPHPAVALCVAFVAFHALLPKQLAAMLLTDIVDGDLHIDGRTIPLATPVRERLTRWLNYRNHRWPNSRNPHLLVHHRSASRLLPVDARHPWKFSAVKPRALREDRILAEARESGDARRLTDLFGIHIMTTNRYLDAAGPPEPAASTPQ
;
A
#
# COMPACT_ATOMS: atom_id res chain seq x y z
N MET A 1 17.39 47.58 81.13
CA MET A 1 17.26 47.12 79.73
C MET A 1 15.85 46.56 79.52
N CYS A 2 15.18 46.85 78.41
CA CYS A 2 13.81 46.38 78.16
C CYS A 2 13.69 44.90 77.75
N LEU A 3 14.81 44.20 77.52
CA LEU A 3 14.91 42.79 77.10
C LEU A 3 14.14 42.39 75.82
N THR A 4 13.42 43.33 75.20
CA THR A 4 12.55 43.13 74.04
C THR A 4 13.17 43.65 72.76
N LYS A 5 13.89 44.77 72.80
CA LYS A 5 14.59 45.36 71.65
C LYS A 5 16.09 45.08 71.73
N ARG A 6 16.72 44.85 70.57
CA ARG A 6 18.16 44.62 70.45
C ARG A 6 18.95 45.87 70.87
N VAL A 7 20.15 45.66 71.39
CA VAL A 7 21.07 46.75 71.76
C VAL A 7 21.43 47.61 70.54
N ALA A 8 21.60 48.91 70.77
CA ALA A 8 21.90 49.88 69.72
C ALA A 8 23.21 49.52 69.02
N TRP A 9 24.29 49.32 69.77
CA TRP A 9 25.60 48.95 69.24
C TRP A 9 26.20 47.80 70.03
N THR A 10 26.66 46.75 69.36
CA THR A 10 27.43 45.69 70.01
C THR A 10 28.93 46.01 70.04
N GLN A 11 29.42 46.93 69.19
CA GLN A 11 30.80 47.42 69.15
C GLN A 11 30.85 48.86 68.60
N PRO A 12 31.30 49.88 69.37
CA PRO A 12 31.58 49.82 70.81
C PRO A 12 30.32 49.35 71.57
N ARG A 13 30.49 48.56 72.63
CA ARG A 13 29.36 47.89 73.28
C ARG A 13 28.52 48.92 74.03
N VAL A 14 27.30 49.11 73.55
CA VAL A 14 26.25 49.91 74.17
C VAL A 14 25.16 48.96 74.62
N ASP A 15 25.03 48.81 75.93
CA ASP A 15 24.16 47.83 76.57
C ASP A 15 22.65 48.18 76.51
N PHE A 16 22.29 49.29 75.85
CA PHE A 16 20.91 49.78 75.73
C PHE A 16 20.46 49.84 74.26
N CYS A 17 19.16 49.65 74.01
CA CYS A 17 18.55 49.97 72.73
C CYS A 17 18.28 51.49 72.63
N TYR A 18 18.02 52.02 71.44
CA TYR A 18 17.79 53.46 71.24
C TYR A 18 16.62 54.03 72.08
N ASP A 19 15.59 53.23 72.37
CA ASP A 19 14.48 53.64 73.23
C ASP A 19 14.85 53.75 74.71
N CYS A 20 15.86 52.99 75.14
CA CYS A 20 16.27 52.88 76.54
C CYS A 20 17.63 53.53 76.81
N LEU A 21 18.21 54.21 75.82
CA LEU A 21 19.45 54.94 75.98
C LEU A 21 19.25 56.05 77.03
N PRO A 22 20.19 56.21 77.99
CA PRO A 22 20.11 57.29 78.97
C PRO A 22 20.01 58.65 78.28
N GLY A 23 18.95 59.41 78.55
CA GLY A 23 18.65 60.68 77.86
C GLY A 23 17.34 60.71 77.06
N GLY A 24 16.63 59.59 76.97
CA GLY A 24 15.28 59.49 76.37
C GLY A 24 15.26 58.62 75.12
N PRO A 25 14.07 58.22 74.62
CA PRO A 25 14.00 57.40 73.42
C PRO A 25 14.51 58.19 72.22
N PHE A 26 15.63 57.76 71.66
CA PHE A 26 16.20 58.35 70.46
C PHE A 26 15.64 57.67 69.22
N VAL A 27 15.42 58.43 68.14
CA VAL A 27 15.09 57.83 66.85
C VAL A 27 16.35 57.12 66.33
N PRO A 28 16.30 55.81 66.05
CA PRO A 28 17.46 55.10 65.54
C PRO A 28 17.86 55.64 64.16
N PRO A 29 19.17 55.66 63.84
CA PRO A 29 19.65 56.15 62.55
C PRO A 29 19.17 55.25 61.41
N SER A 30 19.08 55.83 60.20
CA SER A 30 18.90 55.04 58.98
C SER A 30 20.09 54.09 58.77
N CYS A 31 19.83 52.93 58.17
CA CYS A 31 20.86 51.95 57.85
C CYS A 31 22.00 52.56 57.02
N GLU A 32 23.22 52.48 57.51
CA GLU A 32 24.41 53.03 56.84
C GLU A 32 24.64 52.42 55.44
N LYS A 33 24.17 51.18 55.22
CA LYS A 33 24.39 50.47 53.95
C LYS A 33 23.33 50.71 52.88
N CYS A 34 22.07 50.94 53.28
CA CYS A 34 20.95 51.02 52.33
C CYS A 34 19.95 52.15 52.59
N GLY A 35 20.16 52.97 53.63
CA GLY A 35 19.29 54.09 53.99
C GLY A 35 17.95 53.71 54.62
N SER A 36 17.66 52.43 54.84
CA SER A 36 16.38 51.99 55.44
C SER A 36 16.20 52.49 56.87
N THR A 37 14.98 52.92 57.21
CA THR A 37 14.59 53.35 58.57
C THR A 37 14.28 52.17 59.51
N ALA A 38 14.22 50.94 58.99
CA ALA A 38 13.98 49.71 59.78
C ALA A 38 15.25 49.25 60.51
N TYR A 39 15.69 50.02 61.49
CA TYR A 39 16.91 49.78 62.25
C TYR A 39 16.90 48.45 63.02
N PHE A 40 18.02 47.73 62.99
CA PHE A 40 18.20 46.49 63.75
C PHE A 40 19.26 46.64 64.86
N SER A 41 20.53 46.81 64.49
CA SER A 41 21.66 47.02 65.41
C SER A 41 22.92 47.44 64.63
N GLN A 42 23.91 48.02 65.31
CA GLN A 42 25.20 48.46 64.73
C GLN A 42 25.06 49.31 63.46
N GLY A 43 24.19 50.32 63.46
CA GLY A 43 24.04 51.19 62.28
C GLY A 43 23.34 50.54 61.09
N LEU A 44 22.86 49.28 61.19
CA LEU A 44 22.32 48.51 60.06
C LEU A 44 20.86 48.08 60.28
N CYS A 45 20.11 48.01 59.18
CA CYS A 45 18.77 47.44 59.16
C CYS A 45 18.77 45.91 59.19
N GLU A 46 17.58 45.33 59.39
CA GLU A 46 17.36 43.89 59.45
C GLU A 46 17.85 43.15 58.19
N ARG A 47 17.84 43.77 57.02
CA ARG A 47 18.31 43.11 55.77
C ARG A 47 19.83 43.16 55.59
N CYS A 48 20.47 44.20 56.12
CA CYS A 48 21.90 44.43 55.91
C CYS A 48 22.75 43.83 57.04
N HIS A 49 22.23 43.76 58.26
CA HIS A 49 23.00 43.34 59.42
C HIS A 49 23.38 41.85 59.36
N PRO A 50 24.68 41.49 59.51
CA PRO A 50 25.15 40.12 59.34
C PRO A 50 24.45 39.04 60.18
N GLY A 51 24.06 39.39 61.40
CA GLY A 51 23.40 38.50 62.35
C GLY A 51 21.87 38.52 62.31
N SER A 52 21.26 39.38 61.50
CA SER A 52 19.79 39.51 61.46
C SER A 52 19.12 38.28 60.85
N PRO A 53 17.93 37.87 61.34
CA PRO A 53 17.11 36.84 60.72
C PRO A 53 16.72 37.15 59.27
N GLU A 54 16.44 38.43 58.96
CA GLU A 54 16.00 38.87 57.63
C GLU A 54 17.13 39.12 56.63
N ARG A 55 18.39 38.93 57.04
CA ARG A 55 19.50 39.05 56.10
C ARG A 55 19.27 38.05 54.97
N VAL A 56 19.36 38.54 53.74
CA VAL A 56 19.24 37.72 52.53
C VAL A 56 20.61 37.23 52.09
N GLY A 57 20.68 35.99 51.64
CA GLY A 57 21.92 35.33 51.28
C GLY A 57 21.70 34.22 50.27
N VAL A 58 22.76 33.44 50.11
CA VAL A 58 22.85 32.39 49.08
C VAL A 58 22.70 31.01 49.73
N CYS A 59 21.96 30.13 49.06
CA CYS A 59 21.68 28.79 49.55
C CYS A 59 22.96 27.96 49.61
N LYS A 60 23.29 27.38 50.76
CA LYS A 60 24.50 26.56 50.95
C LYS A 60 24.57 25.36 49.98
N GLY A 61 23.44 24.70 49.72
CA GLY A 61 23.38 23.58 48.77
C GLY A 61 23.51 24.03 47.31
N CYS A 62 22.48 24.70 46.79
CA CYS A 62 22.36 24.98 45.35
C CYS A 62 22.81 26.38 44.89
N LEU A 63 23.35 27.23 45.77
CA LEU A 63 23.71 28.62 45.49
C LEU A 63 22.57 29.53 44.98
N ALA A 64 21.32 29.13 45.18
CA ALA A 64 20.18 30.00 44.90
C ALA A 64 20.15 31.20 45.85
N TRP A 65 19.93 32.41 45.32
CA TRP A 65 19.84 33.64 46.11
C TRP A 65 18.43 33.84 46.67
N GLY A 66 18.27 34.38 47.88
CA GLY A 66 16.96 34.63 48.48
C GLY A 66 16.61 33.73 49.67
N VAL A 67 17.61 33.13 50.32
CA VAL A 67 17.41 32.38 51.57
C VAL A 67 17.71 33.26 52.78
N TYR A 68 17.19 32.88 53.94
CA TYR A 68 17.34 33.61 55.21
C TYR A 68 18.11 32.78 56.25
N ARG A 69 18.69 33.47 57.24
CA ARG A 69 19.45 32.83 58.32
C ARG A 69 18.59 31.89 59.18
N GLN A 70 17.32 32.22 59.37
CA GLN A 70 16.37 31.41 60.17
C GLN A 70 16.22 29.97 59.65
N HIS A 71 16.56 29.72 58.38
CA HIS A 71 16.57 28.39 57.75
C HIS A 71 17.98 27.91 57.41
N ASN A 72 18.98 28.32 58.19
CA ASN A 72 20.39 27.97 58.02
C ASN A 72 20.92 28.24 56.60
N TRP A 73 20.41 29.30 55.95
CA TRP A 73 20.75 29.62 54.56
C TRP A 73 20.51 28.45 53.59
N MET A 74 19.42 27.69 53.78
CA MET A 74 19.02 26.63 52.85
C MET A 74 17.62 26.90 52.30
N CYS A 75 17.44 26.71 51.00
CA CYS A 75 16.13 26.78 50.37
C CYS A 75 15.33 25.49 50.65
N TRP A 76 14.00 25.57 50.59
CA TRP A 76 13.11 24.47 50.96
C TRP A 76 13.43 23.17 50.22
N ALA A 77 13.63 23.28 48.91
CA ALA A 77 13.94 22.10 48.13
C ALA A 77 15.37 21.57 48.36
N CYS A 78 16.33 22.37 48.88
CA CYS A 78 17.64 21.82 49.30
C CYS A 78 17.55 21.13 50.66
N ARG A 79 16.67 21.58 51.54
CA ARG A 79 16.37 20.87 52.80
C ARG A 79 15.75 19.50 52.51
N TRP A 80 14.81 19.42 51.57
CA TRP A 80 14.27 18.15 51.09
C TRP A 80 15.34 17.29 50.43
N TRP A 81 16.14 17.89 49.53
CA TRP A 81 17.22 17.20 48.80
C TRP A 81 18.26 16.58 49.74
N GLN A 82 18.62 17.28 50.81
CA GLN A 82 19.52 16.76 51.85
C GLN A 82 18.97 15.49 52.53
N GLY A 83 17.66 15.38 52.70
CA GLY A 83 17.05 14.22 53.33
C GLY A 83 16.94 12.99 52.43
N HIS A 84 17.23 13.11 51.13
CA HIS A 84 17.00 12.03 50.15
C HIS A 84 18.26 11.64 49.37
N TYR A 85 19.30 12.48 49.39
CA TYR A 85 20.51 12.26 48.62
C TYR A 85 21.74 12.37 49.51
N PRO A 86 22.78 11.53 49.32
CA PRO A 86 24.00 11.56 50.12
C PRO A 86 24.85 12.79 49.80
N LYS A 87 25.72 13.18 50.75
CA LYS A 87 26.72 14.22 50.55
C LYS A 87 27.92 13.63 49.78
N GLY A 88 28.44 14.37 48.80
CA GLY A 88 29.57 13.98 47.97
C GLY A 88 30.01 15.08 47.01
N VAL A 89 30.95 14.76 46.12
CA VAL A 89 31.51 15.73 45.15
C VAL A 89 30.72 15.67 43.84
N CYS A 90 30.21 16.82 43.39
CA CYS A 90 29.49 16.90 42.12
C CYS A 90 30.42 16.61 40.93
N THR A 91 30.02 15.71 40.02
CA THR A 91 30.82 15.37 38.84
C THR A 91 31.02 16.55 37.89
N TYR A 92 30.12 17.55 37.91
CA TYR A 92 30.09 18.65 36.92
C TYR A 92 30.64 19.98 37.44
N CYS A 93 30.41 20.31 38.70
CA CYS A 93 30.92 21.56 39.29
C CYS A 93 31.90 21.35 40.45
N HIS A 94 32.22 20.10 40.77
CA HIS A 94 33.19 19.69 41.81
C HIS A 94 32.91 20.22 43.23
N ARG A 95 31.72 20.80 43.48
CA ARG A 95 31.31 21.24 44.81
C ARG A 95 30.96 20.05 45.69
N ASP A 96 31.44 20.09 46.93
CA ASP A 96 31.03 19.17 48.00
C ASP A 96 29.62 19.54 48.50
N THR A 97 28.62 18.74 48.11
CA THR A 97 27.21 18.98 48.43
C THR A 97 26.38 17.69 48.26
N TRP A 98 25.05 17.78 48.34
CA TRP A 98 24.18 16.61 48.17
C TRP A 98 23.98 16.27 46.68
N ILE A 99 24.29 15.03 46.31
CA ILE A 99 24.41 14.58 44.92
C ILE A 99 23.26 13.65 44.55
N GLY A 100 22.53 14.00 43.49
CA GLY A 100 21.45 13.17 42.97
C GLY A 100 21.94 11.95 42.19
N ASP A 101 21.01 11.09 41.78
CA ASP A 101 21.31 9.80 41.12
C ASP A 101 22.16 9.90 39.85
N GLN A 102 22.16 11.08 39.18
CA GLN A 102 22.92 11.35 37.97
C GLN A 102 24.32 11.94 38.22
N GLY A 103 24.84 11.85 39.46
CA GLY A 103 26.14 12.43 39.84
C GLY A 103 26.16 13.96 39.89
N ALA A 104 24.99 14.61 39.71
CA ALA A 104 24.85 16.06 39.68
C ALA A 104 24.35 16.61 41.01
N CYS A 105 24.94 17.72 41.46
CA CYS A 105 24.32 18.54 42.49
C CYS A 105 23.10 19.26 41.93
N ARG A 106 22.21 19.70 42.83
CA ARG A 106 20.97 20.38 42.43
C ARG A 106 21.20 21.63 41.56
N LEU A 107 22.27 22.39 41.77
CA LEU A 107 22.62 23.54 40.94
C LEU A 107 22.83 23.12 39.46
N CYS A 108 23.63 22.07 39.23
CA CYS A 108 23.92 21.58 37.88
C CYS A 108 22.69 20.98 37.20
N LEU A 109 21.83 20.35 37.99
CA LEU A 109 20.56 19.78 37.52
C LEU A 109 19.58 20.87 37.09
N GLU A 110 19.46 21.97 37.85
CA GLU A 110 18.60 23.10 37.48
C GLU A 110 19.13 23.85 36.25
N GLN A 111 20.45 23.97 36.10
CA GLN A 111 21.07 24.52 34.89
C GLN A 111 20.73 23.67 33.66
N ALA A 112 20.88 22.35 33.75
CA ALA A 112 20.51 21.44 32.66
C ALA A 112 19.01 21.49 32.34
N ARG A 113 18.14 21.62 33.35
CA ARG A 113 16.70 21.80 33.14
C ARG A 113 16.35 23.13 32.51
N MET A 114 17.15 24.17 32.72
CA MET A 114 16.97 25.48 32.10
C MET A 114 17.31 25.44 30.62
N LEU A 115 18.37 24.72 30.25
CA LEU A 115 18.88 24.61 28.88
C LEU A 115 18.33 23.40 28.11
N GLN A 116 17.40 22.64 28.71
CA GLN A 116 16.87 21.42 28.12
C GLN A 116 16.11 21.72 26.81
N GLU A 117 16.55 21.09 25.71
CA GLU A 117 15.80 21.12 24.46
C GLU A 117 14.49 20.33 24.55
N PRO A 118 13.39 20.84 23.96
CA PRO A 118 12.12 20.13 23.92
C PRO A 118 12.26 18.70 23.38
N GLY A 119 11.78 17.70 24.13
CA GLY A 119 11.81 16.28 23.71
C GLY A 119 13.16 15.57 23.78
N ARG A 120 14.23 16.21 24.29
CA ARG A 120 15.54 15.59 24.51
C ARG A 120 15.80 15.33 26.01
N ALA A 121 16.69 14.38 26.30
CA ALA A 121 17.16 14.11 27.67
C ALA A 121 18.00 15.29 28.19
N LEU A 122 18.21 15.37 29.52
CA LEU A 122 19.05 16.40 30.12
C LEU A 122 20.53 16.19 29.74
N ASP A 123 21.13 17.19 29.10
CA ASP A 123 22.58 17.24 28.83
C ASP A 123 23.30 17.94 30.00
N LEU A 124 23.70 17.14 31.01
CA LEU A 124 24.41 17.65 32.18
C LEU A 124 25.83 18.15 31.86
N PRO A 125 26.67 17.44 31.07
CA PRO A 125 27.98 17.95 30.67
C PRO A 125 27.91 19.26 29.88
N GLY A 126 27.06 19.32 28.84
CA GLY A 126 26.96 20.49 27.97
C GLY A 126 26.39 21.71 28.70
N ALA A 127 25.34 21.53 29.48
CA ALA A 127 24.68 22.64 30.19
C ALA A 127 25.56 23.31 31.26
N ASN A 128 26.54 22.59 31.80
CA ASN A 128 27.41 23.08 32.88
C ASN A 128 28.81 23.51 32.40
N ARG A 129 29.12 23.36 31.10
CA ARG A 129 30.44 23.65 30.53
C ARG A 129 30.91 25.09 30.71
N TYR A 130 29.98 26.05 30.65
CA TYR A 130 30.28 27.48 30.69
C TYR A 130 29.85 28.15 32.01
N GLY A 131 29.65 27.36 33.06
CA GLY A 131 29.14 27.84 34.35
C GLY A 131 27.61 27.75 34.46
N GLN A 132 27.09 28.16 35.61
CA GLN A 132 25.66 28.07 35.94
C GLN A 132 25.04 29.45 36.13
N GLN A 133 23.79 29.60 35.68
CA GLN A 133 23.03 30.82 35.83
C GLN A 133 22.58 30.99 37.29
N LEU A 134 22.66 32.23 37.81
CA LEU A 134 22.06 32.58 39.09
C LEU A 134 20.55 32.34 39.04
N PHE A 135 20.00 31.71 40.07
CA PHE A 135 18.55 31.51 40.21
C PHE A 135 18.07 31.79 41.63
N PHE A 136 16.78 32.13 41.75
CA PHE A 136 16.17 32.52 43.02
C PHE A 136 15.65 31.33 43.82
N ALA A 137 15.93 31.35 45.12
CA ALA A 137 15.49 30.34 46.06
C ALA A 137 13.96 30.33 46.17
N ASN A 138 13.39 29.13 46.29
CA ASN A 138 11.96 28.89 46.51
C ASN A 138 11.01 29.38 45.40
N MET A 139 11.49 29.93 44.27
CA MET A 139 10.61 30.39 43.17
C MET A 139 10.10 29.26 42.26
N GLN A 140 10.50 28.01 42.52
CA GLN A 140 10.19 26.83 41.71
C GLN A 140 8.99 26.07 42.31
N PHE A 141 7.84 26.74 42.45
CA PHE A 141 6.63 26.14 43.04
C PHE A 141 5.88 25.20 42.08
N GLN A 142 6.23 25.19 40.79
CA GLN A 142 5.67 24.29 39.80
C GLN A 142 6.78 23.50 39.12
N ARG A 143 6.58 22.18 38.99
CA ARG A 143 7.46 21.29 38.24
C ARG A 143 7.52 21.81 36.79
N ARG A 144 8.70 22.25 36.32
CA ARG A 144 8.88 22.67 34.91
C ARG A 144 8.42 21.51 34.03
N LYS A 145 7.30 21.70 33.31
CA LYS A 145 6.82 20.72 32.33
C LYS A 145 7.86 20.69 31.21
N THR A 146 8.47 19.54 30.96
CA THR A 146 9.33 19.34 29.79
C THR A 146 8.51 19.72 28.56
N GLN A 147 8.96 20.74 27.84
CA GLN A 147 8.25 21.21 26.67
C GLN A 147 8.27 20.07 25.64
N ARG A 148 7.11 19.57 25.24
CA ARG A 148 7.03 18.59 24.16
C ARG A 148 7.35 19.31 22.85
N LEU A 149 8.04 18.62 21.94
CA LEU A 149 8.26 19.11 20.58
C LEU A 149 6.91 19.54 20.01
N LYS A 150 6.72 20.84 19.73
CA LYS A 150 5.50 21.30 19.06
C LYS A 150 5.49 20.63 17.69
N GLN A 151 4.46 19.83 17.41
CA GLN A 151 4.22 19.38 16.04
C GLN A 151 4.15 20.64 15.15
N PRO A 152 4.80 20.65 13.97
CA PRO A 152 4.70 21.78 13.07
C PRO A 152 3.21 22.05 12.85
N THR A 153 2.78 23.26 13.18
CA THR A 153 1.41 23.70 12.92
C THR A 153 1.18 23.50 11.43
N LYS A 154 0.25 22.60 11.08
CA LYS A 154 -0.27 22.47 9.71
C LYS A 154 -0.74 23.87 9.31
N LYS A 155 0.09 24.64 8.61
CA LYS A 155 -0.38 25.83 7.92
C LYS A 155 -1.42 25.29 6.95
N ARG A 156 -2.69 25.49 7.26
CA ARG A 156 -3.77 25.37 6.28
C ARG A 156 -3.46 26.44 5.24
N VAL A 157 -2.67 26.07 4.24
CA VAL A 157 -2.61 26.82 2.98
C VAL A 157 -4.06 26.93 2.56
N ARG A 158 -4.59 28.16 2.54
CA ARG A 158 -5.92 28.39 2.02
C ARG A 158 -5.88 27.91 0.57
N PRO A 159 -6.79 27.01 0.16
CA PRO A 159 -6.81 26.53 -1.21
C PRO A 159 -6.92 27.73 -2.15
N SER A 160 -6.10 27.76 -3.22
CA SER A 160 -6.41 28.66 -4.32
C SER A 160 -7.77 28.22 -4.87
N TRP A 161 -8.62 29.19 -5.19
CA TRP A 161 -9.95 28.94 -5.76
C TRP A 161 -9.89 28.62 -7.26
N GLU A 162 -8.69 28.49 -7.81
CA GLU A 162 -8.52 28.14 -9.21
C GLU A 162 -8.89 26.67 -9.41
N PRO A 163 -9.84 26.36 -10.31
CA PRO A 163 -10.17 24.98 -10.62
C PRO A 163 -8.94 24.29 -11.21
N PHE A 164 -8.60 23.13 -10.66
CA PHE A 164 -7.53 22.28 -11.18
C PHE A 164 -7.84 21.91 -12.64
N THR A 165 -7.07 22.46 -13.57
CA THR A 165 -7.13 22.10 -14.99
C THR A 165 -5.99 21.16 -15.34
N PRO A 166 -6.26 19.90 -15.72
CA PRO A 166 -5.23 18.98 -16.15
C PRO A 166 -4.48 19.53 -17.37
N SER A 167 -3.17 19.68 -17.26
CA SER A 167 -2.31 20.02 -18.39
C SER A 167 -2.01 18.75 -19.19
N PRO A 168 -2.13 18.77 -20.53
CA PRO A 168 -1.68 17.67 -21.38
C PRO A 168 -0.15 17.59 -21.46
N TRP A 169 0.55 18.66 -21.10
CA TRP A 169 2.01 18.71 -21.09
C TRP A 169 2.57 18.29 -19.73
N PHE A 170 3.67 17.55 -19.75
CA PHE A 170 4.46 17.18 -18.58
C PHE A 170 5.94 17.37 -18.88
N GLN A 171 6.74 17.64 -17.85
CA GLN A 171 8.19 17.64 -17.96
C GLN A 171 8.71 16.20 -17.86
N PRO A 172 9.39 15.66 -18.90
CA PRO A 172 10.08 14.38 -18.78
C PRO A 172 11.23 14.47 -17.78
N ALA A 173 11.43 13.44 -16.97
CA ALA A 173 12.61 13.34 -16.13
C ALA A 173 13.85 13.17 -17.01
N LEU A 174 14.85 14.04 -16.82
CA LEU A 174 16.15 13.90 -17.46
C LEU A 174 17.00 12.82 -16.77
N ILE A 175 16.85 12.72 -15.44
CA ILE A 175 17.51 11.74 -14.58
C ILE A 175 16.47 11.27 -13.56
N ASP A 176 16.23 9.96 -13.51
CA ASP A 176 15.39 9.35 -12.49
C ASP A 176 16.19 9.17 -11.20
N ILE A 177 15.85 9.95 -10.17
CA ILE A 177 16.40 9.80 -8.81
C ILE A 177 15.27 9.35 -7.89
N ASP A 178 15.44 8.19 -7.28
CA ASP A 178 14.47 7.67 -6.31
C ASP A 178 14.39 8.61 -5.09
N ALA A 179 13.20 9.11 -4.79
CA ALA A 179 12.97 9.92 -3.60
C ALA A 179 13.15 9.08 -2.33
N ASP A 180 13.80 9.65 -1.32
CA ASP A 180 13.89 9.07 0.02
C ASP A 180 12.46 8.81 0.57
N PRO A 181 12.11 7.55 0.90
CA PRO A 181 10.77 7.19 1.34
C PRO A 181 10.29 7.95 2.58
N ASP A 182 11.17 8.19 3.55
CA ASP A 182 10.80 8.83 4.81
C ASP A 182 10.59 10.34 4.63
N LEU A 183 11.44 10.98 3.82
CA LEU A 183 11.25 12.39 3.46
C LEU A 183 9.98 12.59 2.65
N LEU A 184 9.69 11.69 1.69
CA LEU A 184 8.49 11.76 0.88
C LEU A 184 7.22 11.59 1.72
N LYS A 185 7.19 10.61 2.63
CA LYS A 185 6.07 10.41 3.55
C LYS A 185 5.80 11.66 4.41
N ARG A 186 6.86 12.25 4.98
CA ARG A 186 6.75 13.51 5.76
C ARG A 186 6.20 14.65 4.92
N ARG A 187 6.66 14.79 3.67
CA ARG A 187 6.14 15.80 2.73
C ARG A 187 4.66 15.56 2.44
N ALA A 188 4.27 14.33 2.10
CA ALA A 188 2.89 13.95 1.80
C ALA A 188 1.93 14.14 3.00
N GLU A 189 2.40 14.05 4.24
CA GLU A 189 1.61 14.33 5.44
C GLU A 189 1.27 15.82 5.62
N LEU A 190 2.17 16.70 5.17
CA LEU A 190 2.02 18.16 5.24
C LEU A 190 1.29 18.71 4.00
N GLU A 191 1.30 17.96 2.91
CA GLU A 191 0.71 18.34 1.61
C GLU A 191 -0.83 18.36 1.67
N ASN A 192 -1.44 19.54 1.59
CA ASN A 192 -2.88 19.71 1.31
C ASN A 192 -3.11 19.70 -0.22
N SER A 193 -2.85 18.53 -0.82
CA SER A 193 -2.83 18.31 -2.27
C SER A 193 -4.12 18.77 -2.97
N GLU A 194 -3.97 19.64 -3.98
CA GLU A 194 -5.00 19.99 -4.97
C GLU A 194 -5.60 18.73 -5.62
N LEU A 195 -4.75 17.76 -5.99
CA LEU A 195 -5.18 16.46 -6.52
C LEU A 195 -6.11 15.70 -5.58
N THR A 196 -5.83 15.69 -4.26
CA THR A 196 -6.71 15.03 -3.28
C THR A 196 -8.06 15.73 -3.18
N ARG A 197 -8.11 17.06 -3.32
CA ARG A 197 -9.36 17.83 -3.35
C ARG A 197 -10.15 17.57 -4.63
N TYR A 198 -9.49 17.61 -5.77
CA TYR A 198 -10.10 17.34 -7.07
C TYR A 198 -10.74 15.94 -7.10
N CYS A 199 -10.02 14.93 -6.61
CA CYS A 199 -10.52 13.56 -6.57
C CYS A 199 -11.49 13.28 -5.39
N ALA A 200 -11.77 14.24 -4.50
CA ALA A 200 -12.51 13.97 -3.27
C ALA A 200 -13.95 13.46 -3.53
N ALA A 201 -14.65 14.07 -4.48
CA ALA A 201 -15.99 13.62 -4.89
C ALA A 201 -15.92 12.20 -5.49
N ILE A 202 -14.99 11.97 -6.41
CA ILE A 202 -14.80 10.67 -7.08
C ILE A 202 -14.47 9.56 -6.07
N VAL A 203 -13.59 9.84 -5.10
CA VAL A 203 -13.27 8.88 -4.04
C VAL A 203 -14.51 8.57 -3.20
N ARG A 204 -15.35 9.55 -2.88
CA ARG A 204 -16.59 9.32 -2.14
C ARG A 204 -17.56 8.46 -2.96
N ASP A 205 -17.77 8.81 -4.22
CA ASP A 205 -18.68 8.11 -5.11
C ASP A 205 -18.21 6.65 -5.31
N GLN A 206 -16.90 6.41 -5.45
CA GLN A 206 -16.33 5.06 -5.54
C GLN A 206 -16.42 4.28 -4.21
N VAL A 207 -16.29 4.94 -3.06
CA VAL A 207 -16.51 4.29 -1.76
C VAL A 207 -17.94 3.76 -1.67
N GLU A 208 -18.92 4.55 -2.10
CA GLU A 208 -20.33 4.15 -2.13
C GLU A 208 -20.59 3.06 -3.17
N GLN A 209 -20.06 3.21 -4.39
CA GLN A 209 -20.26 2.28 -5.49
C GLN A 209 -19.62 0.91 -5.27
N TYR A 210 -18.40 0.89 -4.70
CA TYR A 210 -17.61 -0.33 -4.54
C TYR A 210 -17.61 -0.90 -3.11
N GLY A 211 -18.19 -0.18 -2.15
CA GLY A 211 -18.26 -0.60 -0.74
C GLY A 211 -16.90 -0.62 -0.04
N TRP A 212 -16.04 0.36 -0.34
CA TRP A 212 -14.70 0.42 0.24
C TRP A 212 -14.73 0.62 1.75
N THR A 213 -13.82 -0.05 2.46
CA THR A 213 -13.62 0.19 3.89
C THR A 213 -12.98 1.55 4.14
N THR A 214 -13.13 2.10 5.36
CA THR A 214 -12.45 3.33 5.78
C THR A 214 -10.94 3.23 5.61
N ARG A 215 -10.36 2.04 5.86
CA ARG A 215 -8.93 1.77 5.65
C ARG A 215 -8.55 1.95 4.18
N GLN A 216 -9.27 1.30 3.26
CA GLN A 216 -9.00 1.39 1.84
C GLN A 216 -9.14 2.83 1.31
N ARG A 217 -10.19 3.56 1.74
CA ARG A 217 -10.35 4.99 1.42
C ARG A 217 -9.14 5.80 1.87
N ASN A 218 -8.68 5.62 3.11
CA ASN A 218 -7.54 6.35 3.66
C ASN A 218 -6.23 5.98 2.94
N ASP A 219 -6.06 4.73 2.52
CA ASP A 219 -4.90 4.28 1.75
C ASP A 219 -4.87 4.94 0.36
N VAL A 220 -6.01 5.09 -0.31
CA VAL A 220 -6.13 5.83 -1.58
C VAL A 220 -5.80 7.32 -1.38
N ILE A 221 -6.37 7.96 -0.35
CA ILE A 221 -6.08 9.36 -0.05
C ILE A 221 -4.58 9.57 0.22
N ARG A 222 -3.94 8.66 0.97
CA ARG A 222 -2.49 8.68 1.19
C ARG A 222 -1.72 8.57 -0.13
N SER A 223 -2.16 7.67 -1.01
CA SER A 223 -1.55 7.44 -2.32
C SER A 223 -1.63 8.65 -3.22
N LEU A 224 -2.77 9.34 -3.25
CA LEU A 224 -2.93 10.60 -3.99
C LEU A 224 -1.99 11.70 -3.48
N ARG A 225 -1.78 11.79 -2.15
CA ARG A 225 -0.81 12.73 -1.57
C ARG A 225 0.63 12.38 -1.92
N LEU A 226 0.98 11.10 -1.91
CA LEU A 226 2.30 10.62 -2.34
C LEU A 226 2.55 10.99 -3.81
N LEU A 227 1.60 10.71 -4.70
CA LEU A 227 1.69 11.09 -6.11
C LEU A 227 1.83 12.60 -6.28
N GLN A 228 1.06 13.41 -5.55
CA GLN A 228 1.22 14.86 -5.59
C GLN A 228 2.63 15.30 -5.21
N ALA A 229 3.20 14.72 -4.15
CA ALA A 229 4.53 15.07 -3.66
C ALA A 229 5.66 14.60 -4.59
N LEU A 230 5.42 13.54 -5.38
CA LEU A 230 6.33 13.02 -6.40
C LEU A 230 6.28 13.80 -7.73
N ARG A 231 5.23 14.58 -7.98
CA ARG A 231 5.10 15.30 -9.26
C ARG A 231 5.94 16.58 -9.28
N ASP A 232 6.77 16.69 -10.31
CA ASP A 232 7.46 17.94 -10.66
C ASP A 232 6.50 18.96 -11.30
N THR A 233 5.53 18.49 -12.09
CA THR A 233 4.51 19.33 -12.72
C THR A 233 3.16 19.19 -12.01
N PRO A 234 2.72 20.16 -11.20
CA PRO A 234 1.52 20.03 -10.36
C PRO A 234 0.20 19.85 -11.12
N ASN A 235 0.11 20.15 -12.41
CA ASN A 235 -1.13 20.01 -13.17
C ASN A 235 -1.07 18.91 -14.23
N ALA A 236 0.05 18.21 -14.39
CA ALA A 236 0.18 17.15 -15.38
C ALA A 236 -0.67 15.92 -15.01
N LYS A 237 -1.18 15.24 -16.04
CA LYS A 237 -1.74 13.89 -15.89
C LYS A 237 -0.68 12.92 -15.37
N ILE A 238 -1.13 11.86 -14.71
CA ILE A 238 -0.30 10.89 -14.00
C ILE A 238 -0.19 9.63 -14.85
N ARG A 239 1.03 9.11 -15.03
CA ARG A 239 1.23 7.86 -15.76
C ARG A 239 0.94 6.66 -14.87
N ALA A 240 0.37 5.61 -15.43
CA ALA A 240 0.13 4.38 -14.71
C ALA A 240 1.44 3.75 -14.22
N SER A 241 2.54 3.91 -14.96
CA SER A 241 3.90 3.54 -14.54
C SER A 241 4.34 4.20 -13.22
N ASP A 242 4.03 5.48 -13.01
CA ASP A 242 4.35 6.21 -11.78
C ASP A 242 3.53 5.63 -10.59
N VAL A 243 2.25 5.32 -10.82
CA VAL A 243 1.38 4.69 -9.81
C VAL A 243 1.87 3.29 -9.42
N MET A 244 2.51 2.56 -10.35
CA MET A 244 3.10 1.25 -10.04
C MET A 244 4.30 1.33 -9.09
N GLN A 245 4.92 2.50 -8.91
CA GLN A 245 6.03 2.70 -7.96
C GLN A 245 5.55 2.94 -6.51
N LEU A 246 4.27 3.24 -6.31
CA LEU A 246 3.68 3.51 -5.00
C LEU A 246 3.94 2.46 -3.90
N PRO A 247 4.04 1.14 -4.18
CA PRO A 247 4.36 0.16 -3.14
C PRO A 247 5.69 0.43 -2.43
N ARG A 248 6.66 1.10 -3.09
CA ARG A 248 7.91 1.54 -2.46
C ARG A 248 7.67 2.50 -1.29
N TYR A 249 6.51 3.14 -1.26
CA TYR A 249 6.11 4.17 -0.30
C TYR A 249 4.87 3.78 0.50
N ASP A 250 4.54 2.48 0.57
CA ASP A 250 3.32 1.94 1.20
C ASP A 250 2.01 2.50 0.62
N GLY A 251 2.04 2.89 -0.66
CA GLY A 251 0.88 3.35 -1.41
C GLY A 251 0.09 2.21 -2.06
N ASN A 252 -1.20 2.47 -2.26
CA ASN A 252 -2.11 1.59 -2.99
C ASN A 252 -1.99 1.83 -4.50
N ILE A 253 -1.81 0.77 -5.27
CA ILE A 253 -1.76 0.89 -6.74
C ILE A 253 -3.17 0.99 -7.32
N GLN A 254 -3.97 -0.05 -7.11
CA GLN A 254 -5.11 -0.30 -7.98
C GLN A 254 -6.28 0.64 -7.75
N ALA A 255 -6.65 0.87 -6.50
CA ALA A 255 -7.74 1.77 -6.20
C ALA A 255 -7.35 3.22 -6.57
N THR A 256 -6.05 3.53 -6.53
CA THR A 256 -5.52 4.81 -7.01
C THR A 256 -5.61 4.92 -8.53
N LEU A 257 -5.28 3.87 -9.29
CA LEU A 257 -5.51 3.84 -10.75
C LEU A 257 -7.00 4.04 -11.08
N ASP A 258 -7.88 3.31 -10.39
CA ASP A 258 -9.33 3.37 -10.63
C ASP A 258 -9.89 4.80 -10.35
N VAL A 259 -9.36 5.51 -9.33
CA VAL A 259 -9.72 6.91 -9.05
C VAL A 259 -9.17 7.87 -10.11
N LEU A 260 -7.90 7.71 -10.50
CA LEU A 260 -7.26 8.60 -11.48
C LEU A 260 -7.86 8.45 -12.87
N ASP A 261 -8.24 7.23 -13.25
CA ASP A 261 -8.94 6.95 -14.51
C ASP A 261 -10.32 7.60 -14.53
N ALA A 262 -11.11 7.40 -13.46
CA ALA A 262 -12.42 8.05 -13.30
C ALA A 262 -12.32 9.59 -13.24
N ALA A 263 -11.19 10.13 -12.78
CA ALA A 263 -10.90 11.56 -12.78
C ALA A 263 -10.40 12.10 -14.13
N GLY A 264 -10.17 11.24 -15.14
CA GLY A 264 -9.57 11.62 -16.42
C GLY A 264 -8.10 12.06 -16.32
N LEU A 265 -7.45 11.75 -15.19
CA LEU A 265 -6.08 12.14 -14.85
C LEU A 265 -5.04 11.07 -15.16
N LEU A 266 -5.47 9.85 -15.51
CA LEU A 266 -4.58 8.74 -15.80
C LEU A 266 -4.14 8.73 -17.27
N ILE A 267 -2.85 8.53 -17.50
CA ILE A 267 -2.29 8.07 -18.78
C ILE A 267 -1.89 6.62 -18.57
N ASP A 268 -2.62 5.68 -19.18
CA ASP A 268 -2.24 4.27 -19.11
C ASP A 268 -1.13 3.95 -20.13
N ASP A 269 0.11 4.18 -19.71
CA ASP A 269 1.34 3.96 -20.48
C ASP A 269 1.91 2.53 -20.30
N ARG A 270 1.19 1.65 -19.61
CA ARG A 270 1.67 0.29 -19.34
C ARG A 270 1.63 -0.55 -20.61
N PRO A 271 2.73 -1.23 -20.98
CA PRO A 271 2.70 -2.14 -22.12
C PRO A 271 1.72 -3.29 -21.85
N LYS A 272 0.95 -3.67 -22.87
CA LYS A 272 0.02 -4.80 -22.77
C LYS A 272 0.83 -6.07 -22.41
N PRO A 273 0.29 -7.03 -21.63
CA PRO A 273 1.02 -8.23 -21.25
C PRO A 273 1.59 -9.03 -22.44
N VAL A 274 0.90 -8.99 -23.58
CA VAL A 274 1.35 -9.61 -24.84
C VAL A 274 2.54 -8.88 -25.46
N GLU A 275 2.59 -7.55 -25.40
CA GLU A 275 3.72 -6.75 -25.89
C GLU A 275 4.96 -6.97 -25.05
N ARG A 276 4.82 -7.01 -23.71
CA ARG A 276 5.94 -7.36 -22.82
C ARG A 276 6.46 -8.77 -23.11
N TYR A 277 5.56 -9.74 -23.29
CA TYR A 277 5.93 -11.09 -23.66
C TYR A 277 6.64 -11.14 -25.02
N PHE A 278 6.13 -10.41 -26.02
CA PHE A 278 6.75 -10.28 -27.33
C PHE A 278 8.18 -9.73 -27.23
N ARG A 279 8.37 -8.57 -26.57
CA ARG A 279 9.70 -7.97 -26.37
C ARG A 279 10.68 -8.94 -25.73
N SER A 280 10.24 -9.70 -24.73
CA SER A 280 11.09 -10.72 -24.07
C SER A 280 11.55 -11.85 -25.01
N LYS A 281 10.83 -12.08 -26.12
CA LYS A 281 11.14 -13.13 -27.11
C LYS A 281 11.86 -12.62 -28.35
N THR A 282 11.83 -11.31 -28.60
CA THR A 282 12.39 -10.69 -29.82
C THR A 282 13.60 -9.79 -29.56
N ALA A 283 13.95 -9.51 -28.30
CA ALA A 283 15.03 -8.59 -27.94
C ALA A 283 16.39 -8.93 -28.59
N ALA A 284 16.71 -10.23 -28.71
CA ALA A 284 17.97 -10.70 -29.27
C ALA A 284 17.95 -10.88 -30.81
N LEU A 285 16.81 -10.63 -31.46
CA LEU A 285 16.70 -10.80 -32.92
C LEU A 285 17.34 -9.61 -33.66
N PRO A 286 17.81 -9.84 -34.90
CA PRO A 286 18.22 -8.77 -35.81
C PRO A 286 17.16 -7.67 -35.94
N ALA A 287 17.61 -6.42 -36.07
CA ALA A 287 16.71 -5.27 -36.13
C ALA A 287 15.63 -5.38 -37.22
N PRO A 288 15.94 -5.81 -38.47
CA PRO A 288 14.91 -5.92 -39.51
C PRO A 288 13.84 -6.97 -39.19
N ILE A 289 14.23 -8.13 -38.64
CA ILE A 289 13.28 -9.17 -38.21
C ILE A 289 12.39 -8.63 -37.09
N ARG A 290 12.96 -7.93 -36.11
CA ARG A 290 12.20 -7.35 -34.99
C ARG A 290 11.18 -6.33 -35.47
N GLU A 291 11.57 -5.40 -36.35
CA GLU A 291 10.67 -4.39 -36.93
C GLU A 291 9.52 -5.01 -37.72
N GLN A 292 9.81 -6.03 -38.54
CA GLN A 292 8.78 -6.78 -39.28
C GLN A 292 7.79 -7.47 -38.32
N LEU A 293 8.29 -8.08 -37.25
CA LEU A 293 7.45 -8.71 -36.23
C LEU A 293 6.63 -7.69 -35.43
N GLU A 294 7.15 -6.48 -35.17
CA GLU A 294 6.44 -5.38 -34.51
C GLU A 294 5.28 -4.86 -35.37
N ILE A 295 5.48 -4.73 -36.69
CA ILE A 295 4.43 -4.36 -37.65
C ILE A 295 3.32 -5.43 -37.67
N TRP A 296 3.70 -6.71 -37.63
CA TRP A 296 2.73 -7.79 -37.52
C TRP A 296 1.97 -7.73 -36.19
N LEU A 297 2.67 -7.54 -35.07
CA LEU A 297 2.07 -7.48 -33.73
C LEU A 297 1.04 -6.34 -33.63
N THR A 298 1.40 -5.14 -34.05
CA THR A 298 0.50 -3.96 -34.02
C THR A 298 -0.72 -4.18 -34.91
N THR A 299 -0.53 -4.66 -36.14
CA THR A 299 -1.64 -4.98 -37.07
C THR A 299 -2.56 -6.08 -36.50
N MET A 300 -2.06 -6.99 -35.67
CA MET A 300 -2.86 -8.03 -35.02
C MET A 300 -3.61 -7.51 -33.78
N LEU A 301 -2.99 -6.65 -32.98
CA LEU A 301 -3.57 -6.15 -31.73
C LEU A 301 -4.57 -5.00 -31.95
N ASP A 302 -4.26 -4.10 -32.88
CA ASP A 302 -5.07 -2.90 -33.12
C ASP A 302 -5.97 -3.06 -34.35
N GLY A 303 -5.75 -4.12 -35.13
CA GLY A 303 -6.39 -4.33 -36.43
C GLY A 303 -5.76 -3.45 -37.52
N SER A 304 -6.36 -3.46 -38.70
CA SER A 304 -5.94 -2.61 -39.81
C SER A 304 -7.08 -2.34 -40.77
N VAL A 305 -7.29 -1.06 -41.08
CA VAL A 305 -8.19 -0.59 -42.13
C VAL A 305 -7.53 -0.57 -43.51
N THR A 306 -6.20 -0.59 -43.56
CA THR A 306 -5.42 -0.78 -44.78
C THR A 306 -5.02 -2.24 -44.94
N ALA A 307 -4.52 -2.65 -46.11
CA ALA A 307 -4.15 -4.03 -46.37
C ALA A 307 -3.07 -4.54 -45.37
N PRO A 308 -3.27 -5.71 -44.71
CA PRO A 308 -4.44 -6.58 -44.82
C PRO A 308 -5.58 -6.06 -43.94
N ARG A 309 -6.75 -5.85 -44.55
CA ARG A 309 -7.95 -5.45 -43.80
C ARG A 309 -8.31 -6.55 -42.81
N GLN A 310 -8.21 -6.26 -41.52
CA GLN A 310 -8.54 -7.19 -40.46
C GLN A 310 -8.96 -6.49 -39.19
N LEU A 311 -9.88 -7.11 -38.45
CA LEU A 311 -10.23 -6.68 -37.11
C LEU A 311 -9.12 -7.05 -36.12
N ALA A 312 -9.04 -6.28 -35.04
CA ALA A 312 -8.21 -6.59 -33.89
C ALA A 312 -8.47 -8.02 -33.40
N ARG A 313 -7.40 -8.75 -33.10
CA ARG A 313 -7.47 -10.10 -32.56
C ARG A 313 -7.38 -10.07 -31.05
N ASP A 314 -8.02 -11.07 -30.44
CA ASP A 314 -7.89 -11.28 -29.01
C ASP A 314 -6.40 -11.42 -28.62
N PRO A 315 -5.92 -10.67 -27.61
CA PRO A 315 -4.50 -10.69 -27.22
C PRO A 315 -3.97 -12.08 -26.85
N MET A 316 -4.82 -13.00 -26.37
CA MET A 316 -4.42 -14.37 -26.10
C MET A 316 -4.10 -15.12 -27.38
N THR A 317 -4.90 -14.94 -28.45
CA THR A 317 -4.62 -15.53 -29.77
C THR A 317 -3.28 -15.03 -30.31
N VAL A 318 -3.02 -13.72 -30.20
CA VAL A 318 -1.75 -13.13 -30.63
C VAL A 318 -0.58 -13.71 -29.82
N ARG A 319 -0.73 -13.82 -28.50
CA ARG A 319 0.26 -14.44 -27.62
C ARG A 319 0.58 -15.89 -28.03
N VAL A 320 -0.44 -16.69 -28.38
CA VAL A 320 -0.25 -18.08 -28.85
C VAL A 320 0.59 -18.10 -30.13
N HIS A 321 0.34 -17.19 -31.07
CA HIS A 321 1.16 -17.07 -32.27
C HIS A 321 2.60 -16.64 -31.94
N VAL A 322 2.80 -15.66 -31.05
CA VAL A 322 4.14 -15.28 -30.60
C VAL A 322 4.89 -16.47 -30.01
N THR A 323 4.23 -17.28 -29.16
CA THR A 323 4.83 -18.48 -28.58
C THR A 323 5.25 -19.49 -29.64
N ALA A 324 4.43 -19.69 -30.67
CA ALA A 324 4.72 -20.62 -31.76
C ALA A 324 5.81 -20.11 -32.72
N LEU A 325 5.86 -18.80 -32.96
CA LEU A 325 6.81 -18.16 -33.88
C LEU A 325 8.19 -17.95 -33.26
N ALA A 326 8.26 -17.64 -31.96
CA ALA A 326 9.51 -17.33 -31.28
C ALA A 326 10.66 -18.34 -31.53
N PRO A 327 10.48 -19.66 -31.37
CA PRO A 327 11.58 -20.61 -31.64
C PRO A 327 12.04 -20.58 -33.10
N LEU A 328 11.12 -20.39 -34.05
CA LEU A 328 11.44 -20.32 -35.48
C LEU A 328 12.29 -19.08 -35.81
N MET A 329 11.88 -17.92 -35.29
CA MET A 329 12.61 -16.66 -35.51
C MET A 329 14.03 -16.73 -34.94
N ASN A 330 14.18 -17.31 -33.74
CA ASN A 330 15.49 -17.48 -33.12
C ASN A 330 16.36 -18.47 -33.90
N ALA A 331 15.80 -19.59 -34.39
CA ALA A 331 16.54 -20.53 -35.22
C ALA A 331 17.06 -19.89 -36.51
N TRP A 332 16.21 -19.11 -37.21
CA TRP A 332 16.63 -18.40 -38.42
C TRP A 332 17.70 -17.33 -38.15
N ALA A 333 17.56 -16.58 -37.05
CA ALA A 333 18.58 -15.61 -36.64
C ALA A 333 19.93 -16.28 -36.37
N THR A 334 19.96 -17.44 -35.70
CA THR A 334 21.18 -18.21 -35.45
C THR A 334 21.83 -18.73 -36.74
N THR A 335 21.02 -19.04 -37.77
CA THR A 335 21.53 -19.43 -39.09
C THR A 335 21.99 -18.25 -39.95
N GLY A 336 21.92 -17.02 -39.45
CA GLY A 336 22.42 -15.82 -40.10
C GLY A 336 21.38 -15.01 -40.89
N VAL A 337 20.10 -15.42 -40.90
CA VAL A 337 19.02 -14.67 -41.58
C VAL A 337 18.86 -13.30 -40.93
N GLN A 338 18.93 -12.23 -41.74
CA GLN A 338 18.84 -10.85 -41.25
C GLN A 338 17.45 -10.23 -41.47
N SER A 339 16.67 -10.76 -42.42
CA SER A 339 15.32 -10.31 -42.75
C SER A 339 14.39 -11.48 -43.11
N LEU A 340 13.11 -11.38 -42.72
CA LEU A 340 12.10 -12.37 -43.11
C LEU A 340 11.78 -12.35 -44.61
N ALA A 341 12.29 -11.36 -45.35
CA ALA A 341 12.21 -11.33 -46.81
C ALA A 341 13.12 -12.37 -47.48
N GLU A 342 14.15 -12.86 -46.79
CA GLU A 342 15.08 -13.89 -47.29
C GLU A 342 14.49 -15.30 -47.22
N ILE A 343 13.44 -15.50 -46.42
CA ILE A 343 12.88 -16.82 -46.14
C ILE A 343 12.15 -17.38 -47.35
N THR A 344 12.63 -18.51 -47.88
CA THR A 344 11.97 -19.25 -48.94
C THR A 344 10.86 -20.18 -48.41
N ARG A 345 10.07 -20.75 -49.32
CA ARG A 345 9.05 -21.75 -48.95
C ARG A 345 9.68 -23.00 -48.33
N GLU A 346 10.79 -23.47 -48.89
CA GLU A 346 11.52 -24.64 -48.41
C GLU A 346 12.04 -24.41 -47.00
N GLN A 347 12.64 -23.24 -46.75
CA GLN A 347 13.12 -22.85 -45.41
C GLN A 347 11.98 -22.70 -44.41
N ALA A 348 10.84 -22.12 -44.82
CA ALA A 348 9.65 -22.01 -43.97
C ALA A 348 9.09 -23.37 -43.57
N LEU A 349 9.01 -24.31 -44.52
CA LEU A 349 8.50 -25.66 -44.28
C LEU A 349 9.47 -26.52 -43.47
N ALA A 350 10.77 -26.39 -43.70
CA ALA A 350 11.81 -27.11 -42.96
C ALA A 350 11.89 -26.68 -41.48
N ALA A 351 11.52 -25.44 -41.17
CA ALA A 351 11.51 -24.93 -39.80
C ALA A 351 10.31 -25.44 -38.98
N LEU A 352 9.25 -25.92 -39.62
CA LEU A 352 8.04 -26.36 -38.92
C LEU A 352 8.30 -27.63 -38.09
N PRO A 353 7.70 -27.75 -36.88
CA PRO A 353 7.73 -29.00 -36.12
C PRO A 353 7.21 -30.18 -36.96
N PRO A 354 7.65 -31.42 -36.70
CA PRO A 354 7.34 -32.57 -37.55
C PRO A 354 5.85 -32.91 -37.62
N SER A 355 5.12 -32.79 -36.50
CA SER A 355 3.69 -33.12 -36.46
C SER A 355 2.97 -32.49 -35.25
N GLY A 356 1.66 -32.72 -35.18
CA GLY A 356 0.84 -32.42 -34.00
C GLY A 356 0.42 -30.96 -33.85
N SER A 357 -0.04 -30.62 -32.64
CA SER A 357 -0.62 -29.31 -32.33
C SER A 357 0.38 -28.17 -32.45
N GLN A 358 1.64 -28.40 -32.11
CA GLN A 358 2.71 -27.39 -32.23
C GLN A 358 2.95 -27.01 -33.69
N ARG A 359 3.00 -28.00 -34.61
CA ARG A 359 3.10 -27.76 -36.05
C ARG A 359 1.93 -26.92 -36.55
N ALA A 360 0.71 -27.32 -36.24
CA ALA A 360 -0.50 -26.63 -36.68
C ALA A 360 -0.63 -25.19 -36.12
N LEU A 361 -0.03 -24.90 -34.96
CA LEU A 361 0.04 -23.54 -34.40
C LEU A 361 1.13 -22.70 -35.08
N ALA A 362 2.29 -23.31 -35.35
CA ALA A 362 3.38 -22.68 -36.09
C ALA A 362 2.95 -22.32 -37.52
N GLU A 363 2.29 -23.23 -38.25
CA GLU A 363 1.72 -22.98 -39.57
C GLU A 363 0.76 -21.79 -39.54
N ARG A 364 -0.22 -21.78 -38.62
CA ARG A 364 -1.15 -20.65 -38.45
C ARG A 364 -0.44 -19.35 -38.12
N GLY A 365 0.58 -19.41 -37.27
CA GLY A 365 1.43 -18.26 -36.95
C GLY A 365 2.15 -17.70 -38.17
N LEU A 366 2.81 -18.56 -38.96
CA LEU A 366 3.55 -18.16 -40.16
C LEU A 366 2.60 -17.64 -41.26
N HIS A 367 1.46 -18.29 -41.48
CA HIS A 367 0.43 -17.79 -42.38
C HIS A 367 -0.03 -16.38 -41.99
N SER A 368 -0.27 -16.15 -40.70
CA SER A 368 -0.64 -14.83 -40.19
C SER A 368 0.47 -13.81 -40.42
N LEU A 369 1.71 -14.15 -40.05
CA LEU A 369 2.89 -13.29 -40.19
C LEU A 369 3.13 -12.87 -41.64
N PHE A 370 3.36 -13.85 -42.53
CA PHE A 370 3.71 -13.55 -43.92
C PHE A 370 2.54 -12.95 -44.71
N LYS A 371 1.29 -13.22 -44.33
CA LYS A 371 0.14 -12.48 -44.88
C LYS A 371 0.23 -10.99 -44.58
N VAL A 372 0.56 -10.60 -43.35
CA VAL A 372 0.71 -9.19 -42.97
C VAL A 372 1.92 -8.58 -43.67
N LEU A 373 3.08 -9.24 -43.63
CA LEU A 373 4.29 -8.71 -44.26
C LEU A 373 4.12 -8.51 -45.78
N LYS A 374 3.47 -9.46 -46.47
CA LYS A 374 3.18 -9.34 -47.90
C LYS A 374 2.23 -8.18 -48.19
N ALA A 375 1.18 -8.04 -47.39
CA ALA A 375 0.20 -6.96 -47.57
C ALA A 375 0.78 -5.57 -47.26
N ARG A 376 1.74 -5.49 -46.33
CA ARG A 376 2.52 -4.27 -46.02
C ARG A 376 3.70 -4.04 -46.98
N LYS A 377 3.85 -4.88 -48.03
CA LYS A 377 4.92 -4.81 -49.03
C LYS A 377 6.34 -4.93 -48.45
N LEU A 378 6.48 -5.58 -47.30
CA LEU A 378 7.79 -5.86 -46.67
C LEU A 378 8.47 -7.11 -47.25
N ILE A 379 7.70 -7.96 -47.93
CA ILE A 379 8.19 -9.14 -48.66
C ILE A 379 7.56 -9.19 -50.05
N PHE A 380 8.29 -9.75 -51.00
CA PHE A 380 7.83 -9.90 -52.38
C PHE A 380 7.00 -11.18 -52.59
N HIS A 381 7.34 -12.29 -51.96
CA HIS A 381 6.57 -13.53 -52.01
C HIS A 381 6.14 -13.98 -50.61
N ASN A 382 4.94 -14.55 -50.49
CA ASN A 382 4.50 -15.17 -49.24
C ASN A 382 4.90 -16.66 -49.27
N PRO A 383 5.91 -17.09 -48.47
CA PRO A 383 6.40 -18.47 -48.49
C PRO A 383 5.35 -19.49 -48.00
N MET A 384 4.33 -19.04 -47.28
CA MET A 384 3.22 -19.86 -46.81
C MET A 384 2.02 -19.85 -47.76
N ALA A 385 2.10 -19.20 -48.93
CA ALA A 385 1.01 -19.23 -49.91
C ALA A 385 0.75 -20.67 -50.40
N GLY A 386 -0.51 -21.11 -50.35
CA GLY A 386 -0.91 -22.45 -50.79
C GLY A 386 -0.50 -23.61 -49.86
N VAL A 387 0.10 -23.34 -48.71
CA VAL A 387 0.36 -24.37 -47.69
C VAL A 387 -0.94 -24.69 -46.94
N THR A 388 -1.26 -25.98 -46.83
CA THR A 388 -2.44 -26.45 -46.08
C THR A 388 -2.11 -26.63 -44.61
N ASN A 389 -2.99 -26.18 -43.72
CA ASN A 389 -2.82 -26.41 -42.27
C ASN A 389 -2.98 -27.88 -41.92
N THR A 390 -2.09 -28.37 -41.05
CA THR A 390 -2.13 -29.69 -40.45
C THR A 390 -3.42 -29.85 -39.66
N ARG A 391 -4.17 -30.92 -39.96
CA ARG A 391 -5.35 -31.30 -39.16
C ARG A 391 -4.88 -31.84 -37.82
N ILE A 392 -5.43 -31.29 -36.74
CA ILE A 392 -5.20 -31.80 -35.39
C ILE A 392 -6.31 -32.81 -35.10
N ASN A 393 -5.95 -34.05 -34.76
CA ASN A 393 -6.91 -35.03 -34.30
C ASN A 393 -7.62 -34.48 -33.03
N PRO A 394 -8.96 -34.52 -32.98
CA PRO A 394 -9.68 -34.11 -31.80
C PRO A 394 -9.27 -34.98 -30.61
N ASN A 395 -8.97 -34.36 -29.45
CA ASN A 395 -8.66 -35.10 -28.22
C ASN A 395 -9.86 -35.96 -27.81
N LEU A 396 -9.73 -37.28 -27.70
CA LEU A 396 -10.86 -38.09 -27.23
C LEU A 396 -11.12 -37.76 -25.75
N PRO A 397 -12.35 -37.39 -25.34
CA PRO A 397 -12.68 -37.16 -23.94
C PRO A 397 -12.40 -38.43 -23.13
N LEU A 398 -11.61 -38.33 -22.06
CA LEU A 398 -11.40 -39.44 -21.12
C LEU A 398 -12.14 -39.15 -19.81
N PRO A 399 -12.79 -40.16 -19.21
CA PRO A 399 -13.40 -40.02 -17.89
C PRO A 399 -12.39 -39.55 -16.85
N VAL A 400 -12.84 -38.72 -15.92
CA VAL A 400 -12.03 -38.27 -14.78
C VAL A 400 -12.20 -39.25 -13.62
N ASP A 401 -11.17 -39.39 -12.78
CA ASP A 401 -11.26 -40.19 -11.55
C ASP A 401 -12.37 -39.64 -10.63
N THR A 402 -13.40 -40.46 -10.41
CA THR A 402 -14.55 -40.13 -9.56
C THR A 402 -14.15 -39.86 -8.11
N GLY A 403 -13.09 -40.51 -7.59
CA GLY A 403 -12.57 -40.27 -6.25
C GLY A 403 -12.02 -38.85 -6.11
N LEU A 404 -11.30 -38.39 -7.14
CA LEU A 404 -10.76 -37.03 -7.20
C LEU A 404 -11.86 -35.97 -7.33
N ILE A 405 -12.92 -36.25 -8.09
CA ILE A 405 -14.09 -35.35 -8.18
C ILE A 405 -14.74 -35.19 -6.80
N ARG A 406 -14.98 -36.29 -6.08
CA ARG A 406 -15.58 -36.25 -4.73
C ARG A 406 -14.72 -35.44 -3.76
N GLN A 407 -13.41 -35.67 -3.76
CA GLN A 407 -12.48 -34.92 -2.92
C GLN A 407 -12.55 -33.40 -3.17
N GLU A 408 -12.60 -32.99 -4.43
CA GLU A 408 -12.69 -31.57 -4.81
C GLU A 408 -14.06 -30.94 -4.53
N LEU A 409 -15.14 -31.72 -4.65
CA LEU A 409 -16.48 -31.31 -4.22
C LEU A 409 -16.52 -31.03 -2.71
N ASP A 410 -15.70 -31.71 -1.92
CA ASP A 410 -15.60 -31.51 -0.46
C ASP A 410 -14.43 -30.63 -0.04
N SER A 411 -13.82 -29.91 -1.01
CA SER A 411 -12.68 -29.03 -0.78
C SER A 411 -12.93 -28.04 0.37
N PRO A 412 -11.91 -27.79 1.23
CA PRO A 412 -12.01 -26.76 2.26
C PRO A 412 -12.14 -25.35 1.66
N HIS A 413 -11.77 -25.16 0.39
CA HIS A 413 -11.89 -23.89 -0.30
C HIS A 413 -13.29 -23.76 -0.96
N PRO A 414 -14.23 -22.97 -0.41
CA PRO A 414 -15.63 -23.04 -0.84
C PRO A 414 -15.86 -22.65 -2.30
N ALA A 415 -15.06 -21.73 -2.83
CA ALA A 415 -15.10 -21.37 -4.26
C ALA A 415 -14.74 -22.56 -5.17
N VAL A 416 -13.74 -23.38 -4.79
CA VAL A 416 -13.32 -24.55 -5.56
C VAL A 416 -14.45 -25.57 -5.58
N ALA A 417 -14.95 -25.95 -4.40
CA ALA A 417 -16.08 -26.86 -4.27
C ALA A 417 -17.29 -26.43 -5.11
N LEU A 418 -17.66 -25.14 -5.06
CA LEU A 418 -18.75 -24.59 -5.86
C LEU A 418 -18.49 -24.69 -7.38
N CYS A 419 -17.31 -24.27 -7.83
CA CYS A 419 -16.97 -24.28 -9.25
C CYS A 419 -16.89 -25.71 -9.79
N VAL A 420 -16.32 -26.63 -9.03
CA VAL A 420 -16.28 -28.06 -9.37
C VAL A 420 -17.70 -28.60 -9.47
N ALA A 421 -18.60 -28.26 -8.54
CA ALA A 421 -20.00 -28.68 -8.62
C ALA A 421 -20.71 -28.13 -9.87
N PHE A 422 -20.58 -26.83 -10.18
CA PHE A 422 -21.17 -26.29 -11.39
C PHE A 422 -20.67 -26.97 -12.67
N VAL A 423 -19.38 -27.29 -12.76
CA VAL A 423 -18.86 -27.98 -13.95
C VAL A 423 -19.25 -29.46 -13.95
N ALA A 424 -19.18 -30.15 -12.82
CA ALA A 424 -19.48 -31.57 -12.72
C ALA A 424 -20.95 -31.89 -12.95
N PHE A 425 -21.89 -31.01 -12.55
CA PHE A 425 -23.33 -31.25 -12.70
C PHE A 425 -23.91 -30.58 -13.96
N HIS A 426 -23.50 -29.36 -14.25
CA HIS A 426 -24.09 -28.53 -15.31
C HIS A 426 -23.17 -28.29 -16.51
N ALA A 427 -21.96 -28.85 -16.47
CA ALA A 427 -20.92 -28.64 -17.48
C ALA A 427 -20.82 -27.17 -17.88
N LEU A 428 -20.63 -26.25 -16.93
CA LEU A 428 -20.40 -24.84 -17.25
C LEU A 428 -18.95 -24.59 -17.70
N LEU A 429 -18.74 -23.57 -18.54
CA LEU A 429 -17.40 -23.12 -18.91
C LEU A 429 -16.79 -22.26 -17.77
N PRO A 430 -15.47 -22.29 -17.56
CA PRO A 430 -14.82 -21.38 -16.62
C PRO A 430 -15.09 -19.90 -16.89
N LYS A 431 -15.24 -19.52 -18.16
CA LYS A 431 -15.60 -18.15 -18.54
C LYS A 431 -17.03 -17.78 -18.12
N GLN A 432 -17.97 -18.71 -18.26
CA GLN A 432 -19.35 -18.54 -17.79
C GLN A 432 -19.36 -18.35 -16.26
N LEU A 433 -18.67 -19.23 -15.53
CA LEU A 433 -18.55 -19.13 -14.07
C LEU A 433 -17.91 -17.82 -13.61
N ALA A 434 -16.89 -17.34 -14.30
CA ALA A 434 -16.22 -16.09 -13.99
C ALA A 434 -17.12 -14.86 -14.22
N ALA A 435 -17.97 -14.90 -15.26
CA ALA A 435 -18.87 -13.81 -15.62
C ALA A 435 -20.21 -13.84 -14.86
N MET A 436 -20.60 -14.99 -14.30
CA MET A 436 -21.88 -15.21 -13.63
C MET A 436 -22.16 -14.16 -12.54
N LEU A 437 -23.37 -13.62 -12.54
CA LEU A 437 -23.90 -12.69 -11.57
C LEU A 437 -24.68 -13.41 -10.48
N LEU A 438 -24.84 -12.77 -9.32
CA LEU A 438 -25.73 -13.24 -8.26
C LEU A 438 -27.19 -13.31 -8.74
N THR A 439 -27.58 -12.38 -9.61
CA THR A 439 -28.93 -12.28 -10.18
C THR A 439 -29.23 -13.32 -11.26
N ASP A 440 -28.21 -14.05 -11.74
CA ASP A 440 -28.43 -15.13 -12.71
C ASP A 440 -29.05 -16.36 -12.04
N ILE A 441 -29.01 -16.44 -10.70
CA ILE A 441 -29.59 -17.54 -9.93
C ILE A 441 -30.81 -17.03 -9.17
N VAL A 442 -31.99 -17.55 -9.52
CA VAL A 442 -33.28 -17.16 -8.93
C VAL A 442 -34.03 -18.44 -8.57
N ASP A 443 -34.49 -18.55 -7.33
CA ASP A 443 -35.31 -19.67 -6.83
C ASP A 443 -34.75 -21.08 -7.10
N GLY A 444 -33.43 -21.20 -7.20
CA GLY A 444 -32.75 -22.47 -7.48
C GLY A 444 -32.54 -22.77 -8.96
N ASP A 445 -32.94 -21.86 -9.85
CA ASP A 445 -32.71 -21.94 -11.29
C ASP A 445 -31.60 -20.99 -11.73
N LEU A 446 -30.71 -21.50 -12.60
CA LEU A 446 -29.67 -20.72 -13.23
C LEU A 446 -30.11 -20.26 -14.62
N HIS A 447 -30.08 -18.95 -14.84
CA HIS A 447 -30.35 -18.29 -16.11
C HIS A 447 -29.04 -17.95 -16.81
N ILE A 448 -28.70 -18.66 -17.89
CA ILE A 448 -27.43 -18.46 -18.60
C ILE A 448 -27.55 -18.70 -20.10
N ASP A 449 -27.02 -17.79 -20.90
CA ASP A 449 -27.04 -17.86 -22.38
C ASP A 449 -28.44 -18.14 -22.96
N GLY A 450 -29.48 -17.53 -22.37
CA GLY A 450 -30.88 -17.72 -22.79
C GLY A 450 -31.52 -19.04 -22.35
N ARG A 451 -30.85 -19.81 -21.47
CA ARG A 451 -31.34 -21.09 -20.95
C ARG A 451 -31.62 -20.99 -19.45
N THR A 452 -32.61 -21.74 -18.98
CA THR A 452 -32.93 -21.92 -17.56
C THR A 452 -32.60 -23.34 -17.15
N ILE A 453 -31.69 -23.49 -16.18
CA ILE A 453 -31.15 -24.78 -15.73
C ILE A 453 -31.44 -24.94 -14.23
N PRO A 454 -32.29 -25.90 -13.82
CA PRO A 454 -32.50 -26.20 -12.41
C PRO A 454 -31.22 -26.67 -11.73
N LEU A 455 -30.84 -26.02 -10.62
CA LEU A 455 -29.59 -26.36 -9.94
C LEU A 455 -29.72 -27.70 -9.22
N ALA A 456 -28.84 -28.65 -9.53
CA ALA A 456 -28.73 -29.90 -8.79
C ALA A 456 -28.50 -29.67 -7.28
N THR A 457 -29.04 -30.53 -6.42
CA THR A 457 -28.92 -30.43 -4.96
C THR A 457 -27.48 -30.20 -4.47
N PRO A 458 -26.46 -30.94 -4.96
CA PRO A 458 -25.08 -30.73 -4.52
C PRO A 458 -24.51 -29.35 -4.87
N VAL A 459 -25.03 -28.71 -5.93
CA VAL A 459 -24.65 -27.34 -6.32
C VAL A 459 -25.29 -26.33 -5.37
N ARG A 460 -26.57 -26.50 -5.00
CA ARG A 460 -27.26 -25.60 -4.06
C ARG A 460 -26.63 -25.57 -2.68
N GLU A 461 -26.20 -26.72 -2.17
CA GLU A 461 -25.48 -26.83 -0.89
C GLU A 461 -24.16 -26.03 -0.91
N ARG A 462 -23.36 -26.22 -1.97
CA ARG A 462 -22.06 -25.56 -2.13
C ARG A 462 -22.21 -24.08 -2.45
N LEU A 463 -23.28 -23.70 -3.15
CA LEU A 463 -23.65 -22.31 -3.39
C LEU A 463 -23.95 -21.61 -2.06
N THR A 464 -24.75 -22.23 -1.20
CA THR A 464 -25.06 -21.71 0.14
C THR A 464 -23.79 -21.54 0.97
N ARG A 465 -22.92 -22.55 1.02
CA ARG A 465 -21.63 -22.48 1.72
C ARG A 465 -20.74 -21.35 1.18
N TRP A 466 -20.68 -21.17 -0.14
CA TRP A 466 -19.94 -20.09 -0.78
C TRP A 466 -20.51 -18.71 -0.46
N LEU A 467 -21.83 -18.52 -0.56
CA LEU A 467 -22.48 -17.24 -0.28
C LEU A 467 -22.29 -16.83 1.19
N ASN A 468 -22.39 -17.78 2.12
CA ASN A 468 -22.08 -17.55 3.54
C ASN A 468 -20.62 -17.11 3.73
N TYR A 469 -19.67 -17.83 3.12
CA TYR A 469 -18.26 -17.46 3.17
C TYR A 469 -18.00 -16.07 2.55
N ARG A 470 -18.60 -15.78 1.40
CA ARG A 470 -18.48 -14.51 0.68
C ARG A 470 -19.00 -13.35 1.52
N ASN A 471 -20.20 -13.48 2.09
CA ASN A 471 -20.82 -12.45 2.92
C ASN A 471 -20.05 -12.21 4.22
N HIS A 472 -19.51 -13.26 4.84
CA HIS A 472 -18.67 -13.11 6.04
C HIS A 472 -17.32 -12.45 5.72
N ARG A 473 -16.66 -12.86 4.62
CA ARG A 473 -15.32 -12.39 4.28
C ARG A 473 -15.30 -10.97 3.70
N TRP A 474 -16.36 -10.59 2.98
CA TRP A 474 -16.51 -9.29 2.32
C TRP A 474 -17.93 -8.73 2.50
N PRO A 475 -18.32 -8.35 3.74
CA PRO A 475 -19.69 -7.92 4.05
C PRO A 475 -20.15 -6.67 3.29
N ASN A 476 -19.19 -5.80 2.94
CA ASN A 476 -19.49 -4.56 2.22
C ASN A 476 -19.33 -4.69 0.69
N SER A 477 -19.04 -5.88 0.15
CA SER A 477 -18.81 -6.04 -1.28
C SER A 477 -20.08 -5.78 -2.09
N ARG A 478 -20.01 -4.81 -2.99
CA ARG A 478 -21.09 -4.52 -3.97
C ARG A 478 -20.84 -5.19 -5.33
N ASN A 479 -19.85 -6.07 -5.43
CA ASN A 479 -19.54 -6.77 -6.68
C ASN A 479 -20.73 -7.69 -7.07
N PRO A 480 -21.37 -7.51 -8.23
CA PRO A 480 -22.54 -8.28 -8.62
C PRO A 480 -22.19 -9.72 -9.05
N HIS A 481 -20.92 -10.01 -9.34
CA HIS A 481 -20.48 -11.34 -9.73
C HIS A 481 -20.58 -12.33 -8.57
N LEU A 482 -21.00 -13.56 -8.89
CA LEU A 482 -21.13 -14.65 -7.94
C LEU A 482 -19.76 -14.97 -7.31
N LEU A 483 -18.73 -15.09 -8.16
CA LEU A 483 -17.36 -15.36 -7.72
C LEU A 483 -16.61 -14.04 -7.49
N VAL A 484 -15.95 -13.96 -6.34
CA VAL A 484 -15.09 -12.83 -5.96
C VAL A 484 -13.85 -13.33 -5.24
N HIS A 485 -12.79 -12.54 -5.25
CA HIS A 485 -11.62 -12.76 -4.38
C HIS A 485 -11.12 -11.42 -3.84
N HIS A 486 -10.06 -11.45 -3.04
CA HIS A 486 -9.53 -10.27 -2.36
C HIS A 486 -9.20 -9.05 -3.24
N ARG A 487 -9.02 -9.21 -4.58
CA ARG A 487 -8.78 -8.09 -5.50
C ARG A 487 -10.02 -7.62 -6.26
N SER A 488 -11.00 -8.50 -6.47
CA SER A 488 -12.23 -8.16 -7.20
C SER A 488 -13.37 -7.77 -6.26
N ALA A 489 -13.35 -8.17 -4.99
CA ALA A 489 -14.44 -7.95 -4.04
C ALA A 489 -14.77 -6.46 -3.82
N SER A 490 -13.79 -5.57 -3.92
CA SER A 490 -13.97 -4.10 -3.80
C SER A 490 -14.05 -3.40 -5.15
N ARG A 491 -14.54 -4.10 -6.19
CA ARG A 491 -14.73 -3.61 -7.56
C ARG A 491 -15.98 -4.22 -8.19
N LEU A 492 -16.36 -3.75 -9.37
CA LEU A 492 -17.48 -4.27 -10.18
C LEU A 492 -16.99 -5.02 -11.42
N LEU A 493 -15.99 -5.90 -11.23
CA LEU A 493 -15.40 -6.66 -12.31
C LEU A 493 -15.43 -8.16 -11.98
N PRO A 494 -15.54 -9.03 -13.00
CA PRO A 494 -15.49 -10.46 -12.81
C PRO A 494 -14.10 -10.91 -12.36
N VAL A 495 -14.03 -12.13 -11.83
CA VAL A 495 -12.75 -12.80 -11.60
C VAL A 495 -12.14 -13.27 -12.94
N ASP A 496 -10.84 -13.56 -12.96
CA ASP A 496 -10.23 -14.24 -14.11
C ASP A 496 -10.73 -15.69 -14.20
N ALA A 497 -10.92 -16.21 -15.42
CA ALA A 497 -11.41 -17.56 -15.67
C ALA A 497 -10.51 -18.69 -15.11
N ARG A 498 -9.27 -18.40 -14.70
CA ARG A 498 -8.38 -19.34 -13.98
C ARG A 498 -8.70 -19.44 -12.49
N HIS A 499 -9.49 -18.51 -11.95
CA HIS A 499 -10.01 -18.62 -10.60
C HIS A 499 -11.24 -19.54 -10.58
N PRO A 500 -11.40 -20.41 -9.56
CA PRO A 500 -10.46 -20.76 -8.49
C PRO A 500 -9.54 -21.94 -8.84
N TRP A 501 -9.54 -22.41 -10.09
CA TRP A 501 -8.89 -23.64 -10.57
C TRP A 501 -7.41 -23.82 -10.24
N LYS A 502 -6.66 -22.75 -9.99
CA LYS A 502 -5.27 -22.84 -9.49
C LYS A 502 -5.13 -23.55 -8.13
N PHE A 503 -6.23 -23.69 -7.39
CA PHE A 503 -6.31 -24.36 -6.10
C PHE A 503 -6.97 -25.74 -6.18
N SER A 504 -7.29 -26.21 -7.39
CA SER A 504 -7.93 -27.50 -7.64
C SER A 504 -6.93 -28.45 -8.30
N ALA A 505 -6.97 -29.72 -7.91
CA ALA A 505 -6.22 -30.78 -8.59
C ALA A 505 -6.84 -31.15 -9.95
N VAL A 506 -8.11 -30.78 -10.18
CA VAL A 506 -8.84 -31.15 -11.40
C VAL A 506 -8.90 -29.98 -12.38
N LYS A 507 -8.68 -30.29 -13.67
CA LYS A 507 -8.82 -29.32 -14.75
C LYS A 507 -10.31 -29.14 -15.10
N PRO A 508 -10.82 -27.90 -15.21
CA PRO A 508 -12.24 -27.67 -15.52
C PRO A 508 -12.67 -28.24 -16.87
N ARG A 509 -11.77 -28.25 -17.84
CA ARG A 509 -12.04 -28.84 -19.15
C ARG A 509 -12.31 -30.34 -19.06
N ALA A 510 -11.54 -31.06 -18.23
CA ALA A 510 -11.68 -32.49 -18.05
C ALA A 510 -13.01 -32.81 -17.34
N LEU A 511 -13.38 -32.07 -16.28
CA LEU A 511 -14.69 -32.19 -15.62
C LEU A 511 -15.85 -31.95 -16.58
N ARG A 512 -15.73 -30.91 -17.42
CA ARG A 512 -16.76 -30.60 -18.41
C ARG A 512 -16.90 -31.73 -19.43
N GLU A 513 -15.77 -32.21 -19.95
CA GLU A 513 -15.72 -33.32 -20.90
C GLU A 513 -16.31 -34.60 -20.30
N ASP A 514 -16.01 -34.89 -19.03
CA ASP A 514 -16.56 -36.02 -18.26
C ASP A 514 -18.08 -35.95 -18.09
N ARG A 515 -18.61 -34.80 -17.65
CA ARG A 515 -20.07 -34.62 -17.49
C ARG A 515 -20.83 -34.75 -18.82
N ILE A 516 -20.30 -34.18 -19.90
CA ILE A 516 -20.92 -34.31 -21.23
C ILE A 516 -20.88 -35.76 -21.70
N LEU A 517 -19.77 -36.47 -21.48
CA LEU A 517 -19.63 -37.88 -21.85
C LEU A 517 -20.58 -38.77 -21.04
N ALA A 518 -20.77 -38.50 -19.75
CA ALA A 518 -21.73 -39.22 -18.91
C ALA A 518 -23.17 -39.06 -19.42
N GLU A 519 -23.60 -37.83 -19.73
CA GLU A 519 -24.93 -37.60 -20.31
C GLU A 519 -25.08 -38.21 -21.71
N ALA A 520 -24.01 -38.22 -22.50
CA ALA A 520 -24.01 -38.83 -23.83
C ALA A 520 -24.22 -40.34 -23.76
N ARG A 521 -23.60 -41.02 -22.79
CA ARG A 521 -23.80 -42.46 -22.54
C ARG A 521 -25.20 -42.78 -22.06
N GLU A 522 -25.78 -41.91 -21.23
CA GLU A 522 -27.13 -42.11 -20.67
C GLU A 522 -28.23 -41.83 -21.69
N SER A 523 -28.14 -40.72 -22.43
CA SER A 523 -29.22 -40.27 -23.31
C SER A 523 -29.11 -40.76 -24.76
N GLY A 524 -27.89 -40.85 -25.31
CA GLY A 524 -27.67 -41.08 -26.73
C GLY A 524 -28.24 -40.00 -27.68
N ASP A 525 -28.77 -38.87 -27.15
CA ASP A 525 -29.53 -37.88 -27.92
C ASP A 525 -28.75 -36.58 -28.12
N ALA A 526 -28.45 -36.27 -29.38
CA ALA A 526 -27.71 -35.08 -29.76
C ALA A 526 -28.45 -33.77 -29.46
N ARG A 527 -29.79 -33.77 -29.52
CA ARG A 527 -30.60 -32.57 -29.24
C ARG A 527 -30.60 -32.27 -27.75
N ARG A 528 -30.83 -33.29 -26.92
CA ARG A 528 -30.76 -33.16 -25.45
C ARG A 528 -29.42 -32.59 -24.96
N LEU A 529 -28.30 -33.09 -25.49
CA LEU A 529 -26.97 -32.57 -25.15
C LEU A 529 -26.79 -31.10 -25.59
N THR A 530 -27.34 -30.72 -26.74
CA THR A 530 -27.31 -29.35 -27.26
C THR A 530 -28.09 -28.41 -26.33
N ASP A 531 -29.30 -28.80 -25.93
CA ASP A 531 -30.18 -28.00 -25.07
C ASP A 531 -29.59 -27.87 -23.65
N LEU A 532 -29.12 -29.00 -23.06
CA LEU A 532 -28.59 -29.03 -21.69
C LEU A 532 -27.27 -28.26 -21.55
N PHE A 533 -26.35 -28.41 -22.50
CA PHE A 533 -24.98 -27.87 -22.36
C PHE A 533 -24.66 -26.68 -23.25
N GLY A 534 -25.56 -26.31 -24.17
CA GLY A 534 -25.39 -25.16 -25.07
C GLY A 534 -24.23 -25.36 -26.05
N ILE A 535 -23.99 -26.61 -26.46
CA ILE A 535 -22.92 -26.97 -27.39
C ILE A 535 -23.46 -27.16 -28.80
N HIS A 536 -22.68 -26.80 -29.81
CA HIS A 536 -23.08 -26.96 -31.21
C HIS A 536 -23.23 -28.43 -31.60
N ILE A 537 -24.16 -28.76 -32.50
CA ILE A 537 -24.48 -30.13 -32.91
C ILE A 537 -23.26 -30.95 -33.37
N MET A 538 -22.32 -30.32 -34.09
CA MET A 538 -21.07 -31.00 -34.49
C MET A 538 -20.18 -31.39 -33.30
N THR A 539 -20.18 -30.58 -32.24
CA THR A 539 -19.47 -30.92 -31.00
C THR A 539 -20.17 -32.07 -30.29
N THR A 540 -21.50 -32.09 -30.32
CA THR A 540 -22.31 -33.14 -29.73
C THR A 540 -22.06 -34.51 -30.36
N ASN A 541 -22.07 -34.59 -31.70
CA ASN A 541 -21.80 -35.84 -32.41
C ASN A 541 -20.47 -36.46 -32.00
N ARG A 542 -19.43 -35.63 -31.80
CA ARG A 542 -18.14 -36.11 -31.30
C ARG A 542 -18.23 -36.78 -29.92
N TYR A 543 -19.08 -36.30 -29.02
CA TYR A 543 -19.26 -36.92 -27.70
C TYR A 543 -20.09 -38.21 -27.80
N LEU A 544 -21.08 -38.27 -28.70
CA LEU A 544 -21.84 -39.49 -28.97
C LEU A 544 -20.96 -40.59 -29.57
N ASP A 545 -20.14 -40.23 -30.58
CA ASP A 545 -19.17 -41.15 -31.18
C ASP A 545 -18.18 -41.70 -30.13
N ALA A 546 -17.78 -40.86 -29.17
CA ALA A 546 -16.87 -41.26 -28.08
C ALA A 546 -17.56 -42.07 -26.96
N ALA A 547 -18.86 -41.86 -26.75
CA ALA A 547 -19.64 -42.54 -25.72
C ALA A 547 -19.90 -44.01 -26.09
N GLY A 548 -20.03 -44.32 -27.38
CA GLY A 548 -20.48 -45.63 -27.87
C GLY A 548 -22.02 -45.77 -27.80
N PRO A 549 -22.56 -46.97 -28.10
CA PRO A 549 -24.00 -47.21 -27.98
C PRO A 549 -24.47 -47.00 -26.52
N PRO A 550 -25.68 -46.45 -26.30
CA PRO A 550 -26.22 -46.26 -24.95
C PRO A 550 -26.30 -47.60 -24.21
N GLU A 551 -26.01 -47.59 -22.90
CA GLU A 551 -26.16 -48.79 -22.08
C GLU A 551 -27.62 -49.27 -22.13
N PRO A 552 -27.89 -50.56 -22.40
CA PRO A 552 -29.26 -51.08 -22.39
C PRO A 552 -29.83 -50.88 -21.00
N ALA A 553 -30.99 -50.20 -20.91
CA ALA A 553 -31.70 -50.01 -19.65
C ALA A 553 -31.89 -51.37 -18.97
N ALA A 554 -31.37 -51.52 -17.75
CA ALA A 554 -31.56 -52.71 -16.96
C ALA A 554 -33.06 -52.94 -16.79
N SER A 555 -33.57 -53.99 -17.44
CA SER A 555 -34.95 -54.43 -17.31
C SER A 555 -35.21 -54.75 -15.84
N THR A 556 -36.10 -53.99 -15.22
CA THR A 556 -36.61 -54.29 -13.87
C THR A 556 -37.37 -55.61 -13.96
N PRO A 557 -37.01 -56.67 -13.22
CA PRO A 557 -37.81 -57.89 -13.19
C PRO A 557 -39.16 -57.57 -12.52
N GLN A 558 -40.24 -57.99 -13.19
CA GLN A 558 -41.63 -57.85 -12.74
C GLN A 558 -41.91 -58.60 -11.43
#